data_AF-A0A352KQW3-F1
#
_entry.id   AF-A0A352KQW3-F1
#
_cell.length_a   1.000
_cell.length_b   1.000
_cell.length_c   1.000
_cell.angle_alpha   90.00
_cell.angle_beta   90.00
_cell.angle_gamma   90.00
#
_symmetry.space_group_name_H-M   'P 1'
#
loop_
_entity.id
_entity.type
_entity.pdbx_description
1 polymer ?
#
loop_
_entity_poly.entity_id
_entity_poly.type
_entity_poly.pdbx_seq_one_letter_code
_entity_poly.pdbx_strand_id
1 'polypeptide(L)'
;MLFDYKDFDHWVALAKESPETFESMRQSAIEELIESAPAESQHRLRCRQWQVDQVRQLANNPLHACIKISEMMMESLVHGQEIIAQIEASKGLDLNHSQPPTAKIIKMPERTGSAG
;
A
#
# COMPACT_ATOMS: atom_id res chain seq x y z
N MET A 1 -6.22 -12.50 18.77
CA MET A 1 -5.42 -11.91 19.86
C MET A 1 -4.11 -11.53 19.20
N LEU A 2 -4.01 -10.29 18.69
CA LEU A 2 -3.27 -10.02 17.45
C LEU A 2 -1.74 -9.94 17.57
N PHE A 3 -1.20 -9.88 18.79
CA PHE A 3 0.22 -10.11 19.06
C PHE A 3 0.33 -10.61 20.50
N ASP A 4 0.11 -11.91 20.70
CA ASP A 4 0.75 -12.58 21.84
C ASP A 4 2.25 -12.44 21.57
N TYR A 5 2.94 -11.64 22.38
CA TYR A 5 4.39 -11.46 22.34
C TYR A 5 5.00 -12.83 22.66
N LYS A 6 4.99 -13.75 21.70
CA LYS A 6 5.92 -14.87 21.71
C LYS A 6 7.29 -14.21 21.76
N ASP A 7 7.90 -14.35 22.92
CA ASP A 7 9.12 -13.73 23.39
C ASP A 7 10.09 -13.50 22.23
N PHE A 8 10.61 -12.28 22.07
CA PHE A 8 11.58 -11.99 21.00
C PHE A 8 12.72 -13.03 20.99
N ASP A 9 13.13 -13.46 22.19
CA ASP A 9 14.12 -14.49 22.42
C ASP A 9 13.71 -15.85 21.83
N HIS A 10 12.42 -16.22 21.86
CA HIS A 10 11.92 -17.45 21.26
C HIS A 10 12.07 -17.45 19.73
N TRP A 11 11.72 -16.34 19.07
CA TRP A 11 11.88 -16.22 17.62
C TRP A 11 13.35 -16.20 17.20
N VAL A 12 14.21 -15.57 18.02
CA VAL A 12 15.67 -15.57 17.80
C VAL A 12 16.24 -16.98 17.95
N ALA A 13 15.83 -17.74 18.97
CA ALA A 13 16.24 -19.13 19.13
C ALA A 13 15.78 -19.99 17.95
N LEU A 14 14.51 -19.85 17.56
CA LEU A 14 13.92 -20.59 16.44
C LEU A 14 14.62 -20.30 15.12
N ALA A 15 14.96 -19.04 14.84
CA ALA A 15 15.69 -18.66 13.63
C ALA A 15 17.10 -19.27 13.56
N LYS A 16 17.73 -19.55 14.71
CA LYS A 16 19.05 -20.21 14.79
C LYS A 16 18.95 -21.72 14.68
N GLU A 17 17.96 -22.32 15.32
CA GLU A 17 17.80 -23.78 15.42
C GLU A 17 17.11 -24.38 14.18
N SER A 18 16.06 -23.73 13.68
CA SER A 18 15.28 -24.21 12.54
C SER A 18 14.75 -23.03 11.70
N PRO A 19 15.54 -22.58 10.72
CA PRO A 19 15.14 -21.50 9.81
C PRO A 19 13.83 -21.79 9.06
N GLU A 20 13.58 -23.04 8.66
CA GLU A 20 12.36 -23.43 7.96
C GLU A 20 11.11 -23.28 8.84
N THR A 21 11.21 -23.69 10.11
CA THR A 21 10.11 -23.54 11.07
C THR A 21 9.84 -22.06 11.37
N PHE A 22 10.90 -21.25 11.49
CA PHE A 22 10.79 -19.81 11.64
C PHE A 22 10.04 -19.17 10.45
N GLU A 23 10.42 -19.52 9.22
CA GLU A 23 9.78 -18.98 8.01
C GLU A 23 8.30 -19.38 7.92
N SER A 24 7.97 -20.64 8.26
CA SER A 24 6.57 -21.11 8.32
C SER A 24 5.76 -20.35 9.37
N MET A 25 6.29 -20.20 10.59
CA MET A 25 5.62 -19.46 11.66
C MET A 25 5.43 -17.98 11.31
N ARG A 26 6.43 -17.35 10.69
CA ARG A 26 6.29 -15.96 10.24
C ARG A 26 5.16 -15.84 9.22
N GLN A 27 5.09 -16.75 8.24
CA GLN A 27 4.04 -16.71 7.22
C GLN A 27 2.65 -16.86 7.84
N SER A 28 2.48 -17.76 8.81
CA SER A 28 1.22 -17.92 9.54
C SER A 28 0.82 -16.67 10.32
N ALA A 29 1.77 -16.02 11.01
CA ALA A 29 1.49 -14.79 11.74
C ALA A 29 1.06 -13.62 10.82
N ILE A 30 1.69 -13.52 9.64
CA ILE A 30 1.31 -12.54 8.62
C ILE A 30 -0.08 -12.84 8.07
N GLU A 31 -0.38 -14.11 7.80
CA GLU A 31 -1.68 -14.53 7.28
C GLU A 31 -2.81 -14.22 8.28
N GLU A 32 -2.62 -14.53 9.56
CA GLU A 32 -3.58 -14.19 10.63
C GLU A 32 -3.84 -12.67 10.70
N LEU A 33 -2.78 -11.86 10.57
CA LEU A 33 -2.90 -10.41 10.51
C LEU A 33 -3.74 -9.96 9.30
N ILE A 34 -3.48 -10.51 8.12
CA ILE A 34 -4.22 -10.18 6.90
C ILE A 34 -5.69 -10.59 7.03
N GLU A 35 -5.96 -11.80 7.51
CA GLU A 35 -7.33 -12.31 7.69
C GLU A 35 -8.12 -11.51 8.71
N SER A 36 -7.45 -10.97 9.74
CA SER A 36 -8.09 -10.12 10.75
C SER A 36 -8.51 -8.74 10.24
N ALA A 37 -7.99 -8.30 9.08
CA ALA A 37 -8.29 -7.00 8.50
C ALA A 37 -9.63 -7.01 7.72
N PRO A 38 -10.28 -5.85 7.53
CA PRO A 38 -11.49 -5.74 6.71
C PRO A 38 -11.30 -6.32 5.31
N ALA A 39 -12.30 -7.04 4.78
CA ALA A 39 -12.21 -7.76 3.50
C ALA A 39 -11.70 -6.88 2.34
N GLU A 40 -12.10 -5.61 2.30
CA GLU A 40 -11.69 -4.63 1.29
C GLU A 40 -10.18 -4.33 1.31
N SER A 41 -9.53 -4.43 2.47
CA SER A 41 -8.10 -4.16 2.63
C SER A 41 -7.22 -5.39 2.49
N GLN A 42 -7.77 -6.61 2.66
CA GLN A 42 -7.00 -7.87 2.61
C GLN A 42 -6.23 -8.02 1.30
N HIS A 43 -6.86 -7.76 0.15
CA HIS A 43 -6.20 -7.86 -1.15
C HIS A 43 -4.99 -6.90 -1.23
N ARG A 44 -5.17 -5.64 -0.79
CA ARG A 44 -4.09 -4.66 -0.76
C ARG A 44 -2.96 -5.09 0.19
N LEU A 45 -3.29 -5.66 1.34
CA LEU A 45 -2.29 -6.14 2.31
C LEU A 45 -1.48 -7.31 1.74
N ARG A 46 -2.10 -8.24 1.02
CA ARG A 46 -1.38 -9.32 0.32
C ARG A 46 -0.41 -8.79 -0.73
N CYS A 47 -0.84 -7.80 -1.52
CA CYS A 47 0.04 -7.15 -2.48
C CYS A 47 1.23 -6.45 -1.79
N ARG A 48 1.01 -5.82 -0.63
CA ARG A 48 2.09 -5.23 0.17
C ARG A 48 3.02 -6.29 0.74
N GLN A 49 2.49 -7.39 1.27
CA GLN A 49 3.29 -8.50 1.75
C GLN A 49 4.17 -9.08 0.63
N TRP A 50 3.61 -9.27 -0.57
CA TRP A 50 4.39 -9.71 -1.72
C TRP A 50 5.58 -8.77 -2.02
N GLN A 51 5.36 -7.45 -1.96
CA GLN A 51 6.46 -6.48 -2.14
C GLN A 51 7.55 -6.66 -1.08
N VAL A 52 7.18 -6.84 0.18
CA VAL A 52 8.12 -7.11 1.28
C VAL A 52 8.90 -8.40 1.02
N ASP A 53 8.24 -9.46 0.58
CA ASP A 53 8.90 -10.73 0.26
C ASP A 53 9.87 -10.61 -0.90
N GLN A 54 9.53 -9.85 -1.95
CA GLN A 54 10.46 -9.58 -3.04
C GLN A 54 11.69 -8.80 -2.58
N VAL A 55 11.52 -7.81 -1.70
CA VAL A 55 12.64 -7.05 -1.13
C VAL A 55 13.57 -7.97 -0.32
N ARG A 56 13.00 -8.89 0.48
CA ARG A 56 13.80 -9.89 1.21
C ARG A 56 14.57 -10.81 0.27
N GLN A 57 13.94 -11.29 -0.81
CA GLN A 57 14.56 -12.20 -1.77
C GLN A 57 15.68 -11.55 -2.60
N LEU A 58 15.52 -10.27 -2.96
CA LEU A 58 16.47 -9.54 -3.79
C LEU A 58 17.61 -8.88 -2.99
N ALA A 59 17.48 -8.76 -1.67
CA ALA A 59 18.49 -8.13 -0.85
C ALA A 59 19.74 -9.00 -0.67
N ASN A 60 20.91 -8.36 -0.79
CA ASN A 60 22.21 -9.01 -0.63
C ASN A 60 22.43 -9.68 0.75
N ASN A 61 21.75 -9.19 1.79
CA ASN A 61 21.81 -9.75 3.14
C ASN A 61 20.57 -9.31 3.97
N PRO A 62 20.29 -9.98 5.11
CA PRO A 62 19.11 -9.69 5.92
C PRO A 62 19.04 -8.25 6.47
N LEU A 63 20.19 -7.64 6.79
CA LEU A 63 20.24 -6.26 7.28
C LEU A 63 19.85 -5.27 6.18
N HIS A 64 20.34 -5.49 4.96
CA HIS A 64 19.95 -4.69 3.80
C HIS A 64 18.45 -4.79 3.52
N ALA A 65 17.87 -5.99 3.60
CA ALA A 65 16.42 -6.17 3.52
C ALA A 65 15.69 -5.38 4.61
N CYS A 66 16.16 -5.45 5.86
CA CYS A 66 15.58 -4.73 6.98
C CYS A 66 15.56 -3.22 6.75
N ILE A 67 16.67 -2.65 6.30
CA ILE A 67 16.77 -1.22 5.97
C ILE A 67 15.76 -0.87 4.87
N LYS A 68 15.73 -1.63 3.76
CA LYS A 68 14.83 -1.38 2.64
C LYS A 68 13.35 -1.44 3.03
N ILE A 69 12.98 -2.42 3.84
CA ILE A 69 11.61 -2.54 4.35
C ILE A 69 11.28 -1.36 5.27
N SER A 70 12.23 -0.92 6.11
CA SER A 70 12.03 0.26 6.97
C SER A 70 11.85 1.55 6.17
N GLU A 71 12.60 1.73 5.08
CA GLU A 71 12.44 2.85 4.15
C GLU A 71 11.04 2.84 3.53
N MET A 72 10.57 1.70 3.02
CA MET A 72 9.23 1.57 2.43
C MET A 72 8.11 1.91 3.42
N MET A 73 8.25 1.50 4.69
CA MET A 73 7.29 1.84 5.74
C MET A 73 7.29 3.33 6.01
N MET A 74 8.47 3.96 6.10
CA MET A 74 8.60 5.40 6.35
C MET A 74 8.08 6.23 5.19
N GLU A 75 8.38 5.84 3.95
CA GLU A 75 7.82 6.46 2.75
C GLU A 75 6.30 6.43 2.79
N SER A 76 5.70 5.27 3.08
CA SER A 76 4.24 5.14 3.16
C SER A 76 3.61 6.09 4.19
N LEU A 77 4.29 6.30 5.32
CA LEU A 77 3.85 7.23 6.37
C LEU A 77 3.96 8.69 5.91
N VAL A 78 5.10 9.09 5.33
CA VAL A 78 5.32 10.45 4.82
C VAL A 78 4.30 10.79 3.73
N HIS A 79 4.11 9.91 2.74
CA HIS A 79 3.11 10.11 1.69
C HIS A 79 1.69 10.24 2.26
N GLY A 80 1.35 9.45 3.29
CA GLY A 80 0.07 9.58 3.99
C GLY A 80 -0.11 10.94 4.65
N GLN A 81 0.91 11.44 5.34
CA GLN A 81 0.90 12.76 5.98
C GLN A 81 0.77 13.89 4.96
N GLU A 82 1.47 13.79 3.83
CA GLU A 82 1.39 14.77 2.74
C GLU A 82 -0.01 14.84 2.14
N ILE A 83 -0.65 13.69 1.89
CA ILE A 83 -2.03 13.64 1.38
C ILE A 83 -3.00 14.28 2.38
N ILE A 84 -2.86 13.97 3.67
CA ILE A 84 -3.70 14.57 4.71
C ILE A 84 -3.53 16.10 4.72
N ALA A 85 -2.29 16.60 4.70
CA ALA A 85 -2.01 18.04 4.68
C ALA A 85 -2.58 18.73 3.43
N GLN A 86 -2.51 18.09 2.25
CA GLN A 86 -3.11 18.60 1.01
C GLN A 86 -4.64 18.67 1.08
N ILE A 87 -5.28 17.67 1.70
CA ILE A 87 -6.73 17.67 1.93
C ILE A 87 -7.12 18.79 2.88
N GLU A 88 -6.35 19.03 3.94
CA GLU A 88 -6.60 20.12 4.88
C GLU A 88 -6.44 21.50 4.23
N ALA A 89 -5.38 21.69 3.42
CA ALA A 89 -5.15 22.93 2.69
C ALA A 89 -6.25 23.22 1.65
N SER A 90 -6.75 22.18 0.97
CA SER A 90 -7.82 22.33 -0.05
C SER A 90 -9.19 22.58 0.56
N LYS A 91 -9.48 22.08 1.78
CA LYS A 91 -10.70 22.44 2.53
C LYS A 91 -10.76 23.94 2.89
N GLY A 92 -9.61 24.61 2.95
CA GLY A 92 -9.51 26.07 3.16
C GLY A 92 -9.82 26.92 1.91
N LEU A 93 -9.90 26.30 0.72
CA LEU A 93 -10.46 26.95 -0.46
C LEU A 93 -11.95 26.62 -0.54
N ASP A 94 -12.75 27.44 0.12
CA ASP A 94 -14.18 27.52 -0.15
C ASP A 94 -14.34 27.95 -1.62
N LEU A 95 -14.54 26.97 -2.51
CA LEU A 95 -14.79 27.19 -3.93
C LEU A 95 -16.17 27.82 -4.03
N ASN A 96 -16.18 29.15 -3.93
CA ASN A 96 -17.31 29.98 -4.30
C ASN A 96 -17.76 29.52 -5.70
N HIS A 97 -18.84 28.75 -5.76
CA HIS A 97 -19.42 28.24 -7.00
C HIS A 97 -20.05 29.40 -7.78
N SER A 98 -19.22 30.30 -8.30
CA SER A 98 -19.60 31.09 -9.46
C SER A 98 -19.71 30.09 -10.62
N GLN A 99 -20.90 30.03 -11.21
CA GLN A 99 -21.28 29.07 -12.23
C GLN A 99 -20.14 28.80 -13.23
N PRO A 100 -19.82 27.54 -13.56
CA PRO A 100 -18.80 27.24 -14.54
C PRO A 100 -19.16 27.93 -15.86
N PRO A 101 -18.20 28.58 -16.55
CA PRO A 101 -18.50 29.29 -17.78
C PRO A 101 -19.13 28.31 -18.78
N THR A 102 -20.36 28.58 -19.18
CA THR A 102 -21.10 27.78 -20.16
C THR A 102 -20.29 27.74 -21.46
N ALA A 103 -19.67 26.59 -21.73
CA ALA A 103 -19.00 26.33 -23.00
C ALA A 103 -20.06 26.28 -24.12
N LYS A 104 -19.79 26.97 -25.24
CA LYS A 104 -20.62 26.86 -26.44
C LYS A 104 -20.33 25.50 -27.11
N ILE A 105 -21.30 24.60 -27.05
CA ILE A 105 -21.26 23.33 -27.78
C ILE A 105 -21.32 23.63 -29.27
N ILE A 106 -20.23 23.38 -29.98
CA ILE A 106 -20.19 23.43 -31.46
C ILE A 106 -20.72 22.08 -31.95
N LYS A 107 -21.83 22.08 -32.69
CA LYS A 107 -22.33 20.87 -33.35
C LYS A 107 -21.43 20.52 -34.53
N MET A 108 -20.91 19.29 -34.50
CA MET A 108 -20.14 18.68 -35.58
C MET A 108 -20.99 18.64 -36.86
N PRO A 109 -20.52 19.12 -38.02
CA PRO A 109 -21.29 19.02 -39.26
C PRO A 109 -21.42 17.55 -39.66
N GLU A 110 -22.63 17.11 -39.99
CA GLU A 110 -22.86 15.77 -40.50
C GLU A 110 -22.17 15.61 -41.85
N ARG A 111 -21.44 14.50 -42.01
CA ARG A 111 -20.77 14.13 -43.25
C ARG A 111 -21.84 13.89 -44.32
N THR A 112 -22.11 14.89 -45.16
CA THR A 112 -22.90 14.70 -46.36
C THR A 112 -22.12 13.76 -47.27
N GLY A 113 -22.54 12.49 -47.29
CA GLY A 113 -22.08 11.53 -48.28
C GLY A 113 -22.50 12.02 -49.66
N SER A 114 -21.53 12.47 -50.45
CA SER A 114 -21.67 12.59 -51.90
C SER A 114 -21.71 11.17 -52.46
N ALA A 115 -22.91 10.64 -52.67
CA ALA A 115 -23.13 9.53 -53.57
C ALA A 115 -23.43 10.13 -54.96
N GLY A 116 -22.44 10.03 -55.85
CA GLY A 116 -22.51 10.39 -57.26
C GLY A 116 -21.39 9.66 -57.98
#